data_AF-E2AX26-F1
#
_entry.id   AF-E2AX26-F1
#
_cell.length_a   1.000
_cell.length_b   1.000
_cell.length_c   1.000
_cell.angle_alpha   90.00
_cell.angle_beta   90.00
_cell.angle_gamma   90.00
#
_symmetry.space_group_name_H-M   'P 1'
#
loop_
_entity.id
_entity.type
_entity.pdbx_description
1 polymer ?
#
loop_
_entity_poly.entity_id
_entity_poly.type
_entity_poly.pdbx_seq_one_letter_code
_entity_poly.pdbx_strand_id
1 'polypeptide(L)'
;IFRSKYDQNLTVKYNLELIVNFLKLYRYTYNNIKHFYKPTINSPLLERLITIVAQYLQPHVSYSVIKMWLDNISQEILDRVKMKHPTHPIFSTSVEQFLFWKNNNINDHFWNPTETMQIMCELEKYIFSELDIH
;
A
#
# COMPACT_ATOMS: atom_id res chain seq x y z
N ILE A 1 -13.98 -35.60 25.28
CA ILE A 1 -14.62 -34.25 25.24
C ILE A 1 -15.20 -34.08 23.85
N PHE A 2 -16.51 -34.30 23.70
CA PHE A 2 -17.21 -34.14 22.42
C PHE A 2 -17.41 -32.64 22.16
N ARG A 3 -16.73 -32.08 21.13
CA ARG A 3 -17.13 -30.78 20.58
C ARG A 3 -18.52 -30.95 19.97
N SER A 4 -19.50 -30.25 20.51
CA SER A 4 -20.89 -30.39 20.08
C SER A 4 -21.07 -29.79 18.67
N LYS A 5 -22.01 -30.35 17.91
CA LYS A 5 -22.44 -29.90 16.58
C LYS A 5 -22.88 -28.42 16.53
N TYR A 6 -23.11 -27.80 17.70
CA TYR A 6 -23.49 -26.39 17.85
C TYR A 6 -22.31 -25.42 17.69
N ASP A 7 -21.08 -25.79 18.07
CA ASP A 7 -19.88 -24.95 17.90
C ASP A 7 -19.50 -24.77 16.42
N GLN A 8 -19.72 -25.81 15.61
CA GLN A 8 -19.53 -25.73 14.16
C GLN A 8 -20.50 -24.74 13.52
N ASN A 9 -21.73 -24.63 14.02
CA ASN A 9 -22.74 -23.73 13.47
C ASN A 9 -22.42 -22.25 13.78
N LEU A 10 -21.95 -21.96 14.99
CA LEU A 10 -21.51 -20.60 15.35
C LEU A 10 -20.24 -20.18 14.61
N THR A 11 -19.28 -21.11 14.44
CA THR A 11 -18.05 -20.86 13.68
C THR A 11 -18.37 -20.62 12.20
N VAL A 12 -19.24 -21.45 11.60
CA VAL A 12 -19.69 -21.27 10.21
C VAL A 12 -20.47 -19.97 10.05
N LYS A 13 -21.36 -19.63 10.98
CA LYS A 13 -22.11 -18.37 10.96
C LYS A 13 -21.18 -17.16 11.05
N TYR A 14 -20.21 -17.17 11.96
CA TYR A 14 -19.20 -16.11 12.09
C TYR A 14 -18.38 -15.95 10.81
N ASN A 15 -17.94 -17.07 10.22
CA ASN A 15 -17.19 -17.04 8.96
C ASN A 15 -18.05 -16.54 7.79
N LEU A 16 -19.34 -16.89 7.73
CA LEU A 16 -20.25 -16.39 6.71
C LEU A 16 -20.53 -14.89 6.87
N GLU A 17 -20.69 -14.41 8.11
CA GLU A 17 -20.85 -12.98 8.40
C GLU A 17 -19.59 -12.20 8.03
N LEU A 18 -18.40 -12.73 8.32
CA LEU A 18 -17.14 -12.20 7.84
C LEU A 18 -17.12 -12.12 6.31
N ILE A 19 -17.36 -13.24 5.61
CA ILE A 19 -17.34 -13.29 4.13
C ILE A 19 -18.33 -12.29 3.53
N VAL A 20 -19.56 -12.20 4.06
CA VAL A 20 -20.57 -11.23 3.59
C VAL A 20 -20.10 -9.79 3.83
N ASN A 21 -19.47 -9.51 4.96
CA ASN A 21 -18.95 -8.18 5.26
C ASN A 21 -17.73 -7.84 4.39
N PHE A 22 -16.83 -8.79 4.13
CA PHE A 22 -15.76 -8.66 3.15
C PHE A 22 -16.30 -8.35 1.77
N LEU A 23 -17.35 -9.03 1.32
CA LEU A 23 -17.98 -8.77 0.02
C LEU A 23 -18.65 -7.38 -0.02
N LYS A 24 -19.25 -6.93 1.09
CA LYS A 24 -19.78 -5.56 1.20
C LYS A 24 -18.68 -4.51 1.19
N LEU A 25 -17.60 -4.75 1.92
CA LEU A 25 -16.43 -3.88 1.98
C LEU A 25 -15.75 -3.81 0.61
N TYR A 26 -15.51 -4.96 -0.02
CA TYR A 26 -15.00 -5.06 -1.38
C TYR A 26 -15.91 -4.34 -2.38
N ARG A 27 -17.24 -4.51 -2.30
CA ARG A 27 -18.17 -3.82 -3.19
C ARG A 27 -18.17 -2.31 -2.95
N TYR A 28 -18.07 -1.88 -1.70
CA TYR A 28 -17.95 -0.47 -1.33
C TYR A 28 -16.63 0.10 -1.85
N THR A 29 -15.50 -0.54 -1.55
CA THR A 29 -14.19 -0.15 -2.06
C THR A 29 -14.16 -0.20 -3.57
N TYR A 30 -14.67 -1.24 -4.24
CA TYR A 30 -14.70 -1.39 -5.70
C TYR A 30 -15.55 -0.31 -6.40
N ASN A 31 -16.75 -0.05 -5.89
CA ASN A 31 -17.62 1.02 -6.41
C ASN A 31 -16.99 2.39 -6.23
N ASN A 32 -16.27 2.58 -5.12
CA ASN A 32 -15.45 3.76 -4.93
C ASN A 32 -14.24 3.71 -5.88
N ILE A 33 -13.52 2.57 -6.04
CA ILE A 33 -12.31 2.30 -6.89
C ILE A 33 -12.53 2.79 -8.32
N LYS A 34 -13.73 2.61 -8.86
CA LYS A 34 -14.13 3.16 -10.18
C LYS A 34 -13.98 4.69 -10.29
N HIS A 35 -14.16 5.44 -9.20
CA HIS A 35 -13.89 6.88 -9.14
C HIS A 35 -12.41 7.23 -8.93
N PHE A 36 -11.56 6.27 -8.51
CA PHE A 36 -10.12 6.52 -8.24
C PHE A 36 -9.25 6.47 -9.48
N TYR A 37 -9.68 5.79 -10.56
CA TYR A 37 -9.05 5.94 -11.88
C TYR A 37 -9.22 7.35 -12.46
N LYS A 38 -9.99 8.23 -11.80
CA LYS A 38 -9.90 9.68 -11.98
C LYS A 38 -9.16 10.28 -10.77
N PRO A 39 -7.83 10.43 -10.83
CA PRO A 39 -7.08 11.05 -9.76
C PRO A 39 -7.54 12.50 -9.64
N THR A 40 -8.30 12.81 -8.60
CA THR A 40 -8.55 14.19 -8.21
C THR A 40 -7.69 14.48 -6.99
N ILE A 41 -7.27 15.74 -6.86
CA ILE A 41 -6.44 16.28 -5.78
C ILE A 41 -7.02 15.96 -4.38
N ASN A 42 -8.30 15.59 -4.29
CA ASN A 42 -9.01 15.32 -3.03
C ASN A 42 -9.28 13.82 -2.78
N SER A 43 -8.75 12.92 -3.61
CA SER A 43 -8.91 11.48 -3.38
C SER A 43 -8.06 11.01 -2.20
N PRO A 44 -8.62 10.20 -1.26
CA PRO A 44 -7.82 9.66 -0.17
C PRO A 44 -6.68 8.79 -0.71
N LEU A 45 -5.51 8.86 -0.07
CA LEU A 45 -4.34 8.04 -0.42
C LEU A 45 -4.70 6.55 -0.44
N LEU A 46 -4.22 5.84 -1.45
CA LEU A 46 -4.47 4.40 -1.60
C LEU A 46 -4.06 3.62 -0.34
N GLU A 47 -2.91 3.95 0.25
CA GLU A 47 -2.42 3.37 1.50
C GLU A 47 -3.38 3.56 2.68
N ARG A 48 -4.08 4.71 2.78
CA ARG A 48 -5.07 4.96 3.85
C ARG A 48 -6.29 4.07 3.68
N LEU A 49 -6.74 3.89 2.44
CA LEU A 49 -7.88 3.01 2.14
C LEU A 49 -7.55 1.55 2.42
N ILE A 50 -6.37 1.10 1.97
CA ILE A 50 -5.88 -0.25 2.28
C ILE A 50 -5.76 -0.42 3.79
N THR A 51 -5.29 0.60 4.52
CA THR A 51 -5.24 0.54 5.98
C THR A 51 -6.61 0.41 6.61
N ILE A 52 -7.62 1.16 6.15
CA ILE A 52 -9.02 1.03 6.66
C ILE A 52 -9.53 -0.40 6.44
N VAL A 53 -9.25 -0.97 5.27
CA VAL A 53 -9.60 -2.36 4.95
C VAL A 53 -8.87 -3.34 5.87
N ALA A 54 -7.56 -3.16 6.06
CA ALA A 54 -6.77 -4.00 6.96
C ALA A 54 -7.23 -3.88 8.42
N GLN A 55 -7.52 -2.67 8.89
CA GLN A 55 -8.07 -2.39 10.22
C GLN A 55 -9.39 -3.09 10.48
N TYR A 56 -10.24 -3.19 9.45
CA TYR A 56 -11.50 -3.91 9.56
C TYR A 56 -11.30 -5.40 9.90
N LEU A 57 -10.21 -5.99 9.43
CA LEU A 57 -9.85 -7.40 9.67
C LEU A 57 -9.00 -7.56 10.92
N GLN A 58 -8.14 -6.58 11.16
CA GLN A 58 -7.15 -6.58 12.20
C GLN A 58 -7.09 -5.18 12.83
N PRO A 59 -7.88 -4.94 13.90
CA PRO A 59 -8.11 -3.60 14.47
C PRO A 59 -6.85 -2.86 14.93
N HIS A 60 -5.74 -3.57 15.09
CA HIS A 60 -4.46 -3.08 15.60
C HIS A 60 -3.53 -2.53 14.50
N VAL A 61 -3.90 -2.60 13.23
CA VAL A 61 -3.11 -2.00 12.14
C VAL A 61 -3.29 -0.48 12.18
N SER A 62 -2.27 0.28 12.61
CA SER A 62 -2.35 1.74 12.59
C SER A 62 -1.83 2.32 11.26
N TYR A 63 -2.55 3.30 10.70
CA TYR A 63 -2.06 4.04 9.53
C TYR A 63 -0.74 4.75 9.79
N SER A 64 -0.48 5.22 11.03
CA SER A 64 0.82 5.82 11.36
C SER A 64 1.98 4.81 11.22
N VAL A 65 1.73 3.54 11.56
CA VAL A 65 2.73 2.47 11.44
C VAL A 65 2.98 2.14 9.98
N ILE A 66 1.91 2.01 9.17
CA ILE A 66 2.02 1.80 7.72
C ILE A 66 2.78 2.95 7.05
N LYS A 67 2.44 4.19 7.39
CA LYS A 67 3.10 5.39 6.86
C LYS A 67 4.59 5.41 7.20
N MET A 68 4.94 5.15 8.46
CA MET A 68 6.34 5.08 8.90
C MET A 68 7.10 3.96 8.18
N TRP A 69 6.47 2.80 7.98
CA TRP A 69 7.07 1.70 7.25
C TRP A 69 7.34 2.07 5.79
N LEU A 70 6.38 2.70 5.09
CA LEU A 70 6.56 3.17 3.72
C LEU A 70 7.61 4.29 3.59
N ASP A 71 7.70 5.17 4.58
CA ASP A 71 8.76 6.19 4.67
C ASP A 71 10.14 5.53 4.76
N ASN A 72 10.29 4.50 5.59
CA ASN A 72 11.55 3.76 5.74
C ASN A 72 11.94 3.05 4.44
N ILE A 73 10.99 2.41 3.74
CA ILE A 73 11.23 1.78 2.43
C ILE A 73 11.69 2.84 1.44
N SER A 74 10.99 3.97 1.36
CA SER A 74 11.31 5.04 0.42
C SER A 74 12.72 5.57 0.63
N GLN A 75 13.13 5.77 1.89
CA GLN A 75 14.47 6.21 2.24
C GLN A 75 15.54 5.17 1.86
N GLU A 76 15.31 3.90 2.17
CA GLU A 76 16.21 2.79 1.83
C GLU A 76 16.43 2.69 0.31
N ILE A 77 15.35 2.78 -0.47
CA ILE A 77 15.44 2.77 -1.94
C ILE A 77 16.19 3.99 -2.46
N LEU A 78 15.93 5.18 -1.92
CA LEU A 78 16.68 6.39 -2.31
C LEU A 78 18.17 6.24 -2.04
N ASP A 79 18.56 5.66 -0.91
CA ASP A 79 19.96 5.45 -0.57
C ASP A 79 20.64 4.43 -1.52
N ARG A 80 19.96 3.34 -1.87
CA ARG A 80 20.45 2.36 -2.86
C ARG A 80 20.60 2.95 -4.25
N VAL A 81 19.59 3.70 -4.70
CA VAL A 81 19.63 4.39 -5.99
C VAL A 81 20.75 5.42 -5.99
N LYS A 82 21.02 6.11 -4.87
CA LYS A 82 22.11 7.09 -4.77
C LYS A 82 23.47 6.43 -4.90
N MET A 83 23.66 5.25 -4.32
CA MET A 83 24.91 4.50 -4.42
C MET A 83 25.19 4.02 -5.85
N LYS A 84 24.16 3.56 -6.58
CA LYS A 84 24.32 2.99 -7.93
C LYS A 84 24.19 4.01 -9.07
N HIS A 85 23.35 5.02 -8.87
CA HIS A 85 22.96 6.03 -9.85
C HIS A 85 22.96 7.42 -9.21
N PRO A 86 24.12 7.94 -8.75
CA PRO A 86 24.19 9.20 -8.01
C PRO A 86 23.73 10.42 -8.81
N THR A 87 23.73 10.33 -10.15
CA THR A 87 23.27 11.38 -11.06
C THR A 87 21.80 11.25 -11.45
N HIS A 88 21.04 10.35 -10.81
CA HIS A 88 19.63 10.15 -11.12
C HIS A 88 18.81 11.43 -10.85
N PRO A 89 17.87 11.84 -11.74
CA PRO A 89 17.12 13.09 -11.57
C PRO A 89 16.28 13.20 -10.30
N ILE A 90 15.98 12.08 -9.64
CA ILE A 90 15.31 12.05 -8.33
C ILE A 90 16.07 12.88 -7.28
N PHE A 91 17.41 12.96 -7.36
CA PHE A 91 18.21 13.75 -6.42
C PHE A 91 18.25 15.24 -6.73
N SER A 92 17.78 15.63 -7.92
CA SER A 92 17.55 17.03 -8.29
C SER A 92 16.11 17.47 -7.98
N THR A 93 15.26 16.56 -7.49
CA THR A 93 13.87 16.85 -7.15
C THR A 93 13.80 17.62 -5.84
N SER A 94 12.93 18.64 -5.78
CA SER A 94 12.80 19.47 -4.58
C SER A 94 12.10 18.75 -3.43
N VAL A 95 12.34 19.22 -2.21
CA VAL A 95 11.69 18.68 -1.00
C VAL A 95 10.18 18.87 -1.07
N GLU A 96 9.71 20.00 -1.61
CA GLU A 96 8.30 20.30 -1.80
C GLU A 96 7.63 19.30 -2.73
N GLN A 97 8.33 18.88 -3.79
CA GLN A 97 7.84 17.88 -4.72
C GLN A 97 7.74 16.50 -4.05
N PHE A 98 8.72 16.10 -3.25
CA PHE A 98 8.63 14.86 -2.45
C PHE A 98 7.48 14.91 -1.44
N LEU A 99 7.28 16.04 -0.76
CA LEU A 99 6.15 16.22 0.16
C LEU A 99 4.82 16.17 -0.57
N PHE A 100 4.74 16.75 -1.77
CA PHE A 100 3.55 16.67 -2.61
C PHE A 100 3.26 15.21 -2.97
N TRP A 101 4.24 14.48 -3.46
CA TRP A 101 4.11 13.07 -3.82
C TRP A 101 3.70 12.18 -2.65
N LYS A 102 4.30 12.40 -1.48
CA LYS A 102 3.99 11.66 -0.25
C LYS A 102 2.53 11.83 0.21
N ASN A 103 1.92 12.96 -0.10
CA ASN A 103 0.59 13.30 0.41
C ASN A 103 -0.53 13.25 -0.64
N ASN A 104 -0.22 12.92 -1.90
CA ASN A 104 -1.19 12.89 -2.99
C ASN A 104 -1.04 11.61 -3.84
N ASN A 105 -2.15 11.13 -4.42
CA ASN A 105 -2.09 10.08 -5.42
C ASN A 105 -1.50 10.65 -6.73
N ILE A 106 -0.54 9.95 -7.32
CA ILE A 106 0.18 10.35 -8.51
C ILE A 106 -0.11 9.36 -9.64
N ASN A 107 -0.49 9.87 -10.80
CA ASN A 107 -0.61 9.05 -12.02
C ASN A 107 0.40 9.46 -13.11
N ASP A 108 1.15 10.54 -12.90
CA ASP A 108 2.10 11.05 -13.87
C ASP A 108 3.44 10.32 -13.79
N HIS A 109 4.07 10.15 -14.95
CA HIS A 109 5.44 9.64 -15.06
C HIS A 109 6.41 10.83 -15.09
N PHE A 110 7.26 10.95 -14.06
CA PHE A 110 8.24 12.05 -13.95
C PHE A 110 9.61 11.75 -14.55
N TRP A 111 9.87 10.48 -14.83
CA TRP A 111 11.16 9.99 -15.28
C TRP A 111 11.01 9.18 -16.56
N ASN A 112 12.07 9.15 -17.36
CA ASN A 112 12.09 8.33 -18.57
C ASN A 112 12.14 6.82 -18.20
N PRO A 113 11.96 5.91 -19.18
CA PRO A 113 11.93 4.48 -18.90
C PRO A 113 13.20 3.95 -18.22
N THR A 114 14.37 4.46 -18.58
CA THR A 114 15.65 4.04 -18.00
C THR A 114 15.76 4.45 -16.53
N GLU A 115 15.45 5.70 -16.24
CA GLU A 115 15.42 6.26 -14.88
C GLU A 115 14.40 5.53 -13.99
N THR A 116 13.19 5.31 -14.52
CA THR A 116 12.15 4.53 -13.84
C THR A 116 12.63 3.12 -13.52
N MET A 117 13.30 2.47 -14.47
CA MET A 117 13.83 1.11 -14.30
C MET A 117 14.89 1.05 -13.19
N GLN A 118 15.74 2.07 -13.06
CA GLN A 118 16.76 2.12 -12.01
C GLN A 118 16.16 2.11 -10.60
N ILE A 119 15.07 2.87 -10.39
CA ILE A 119 14.34 2.87 -9.12
C ILE A 119 13.62 1.52 -8.92
N MET A 120 12.90 1.05 -9.95
CA MET A 120 12.12 -0.19 -9.86
C MET A 120 12.99 -1.41 -9.57
N CYS A 121 14.17 -1.52 -10.18
CA CYS A 121 15.09 -2.63 -9.92
C CYS A 121 15.58 -2.66 -8.46
N GLU A 122 15.80 -1.51 -7.83
CA GLU A 122 16.22 -1.47 -6.43
C GLU A 122 15.07 -1.74 -5.48
N LEU A 123 13.86 -1.26 -5.80
CA LEU A 123 12.64 -1.59 -5.08
C LEU A 123 12.32 -3.09 -5.15
N GLU A 124 12.38 -3.68 -6.34
CA GLU A 124 12.11 -5.10 -6.57
C GLU A 124 13.09 -5.97 -5.79
N LYS A 125 14.40 -5.65 -5.86
CA LYS A 125 15.41 -6.36 -5.07
C LYS A 125 15.07 -6.28 -3.58
N TYR A 126 14.83 -5.08 -3.04
CA TYR A 126 14.51 -4.91 -1.63
C TYR A 126 13.29 -5.73 -1.20
N ILE A 127 12.21 -5.70 -1.97
CA ILE A 127 10.98 -6.46 -1.67
C ILE A 127 11.24 -7.96 -1.65
N PHE A 128 11.93 -8.49 -2.66
CA PHE A 128 12.10 -9.94 -2.81
C PHE A 128 13.30 -10.53 -2.05
N SER A 129 14.28 -9.71 -1.66
CA SER A 129 15.46 -10.20 -0.93
C SER A 129 15.42 -9.93 0.57
N GLU A 130 14.76 -8.85 1.02
CA GLU A 130 14.89 -8.38 2.40
C GLU A 130 13.56 -8.33 3.15
N LEU A 131 12.43 -8.10 2.46
CA LEU A 131 11.12 -8.13 3.11
C LEU A 131 10.53 -9.55 3.24
N ASP A 132 11.16 -10.56 2.60
CA ASP A 132 10.77 -11.98 2.67
C ASP A 132 9.27 -12.22 2.45
N ILE A 133 8.67 -11.42 1.55
CA ILE A 133 7.26 -11.53 1.16
C ILE A 133 7.18 -12.59 0.06
N HIS A 134 7.09 -13.86 0.46
CA HIS A 134 6.84 -15.01 -0.42
C HIS A 134 5.37 -15.36 -0.56
#